data_AF-A0A535I5S6-F1
#
_entry.id   AF-A0A535I5S6-F1
#
_cell.length_a   1.000
_cell.length_b   1.000
_cell.length_c   1.000
_cell.angle_alpha   90.00
_cell.angle_beta   90.00
_cell.angle_gamma   90.00
#
_symmetry.space_group_name_H-M   'P 1'
#
loop_
_entity.id
_entity.type
_entity.pdbx_description
1 polymer ?
#
loop_
_entity_poly.entity_id
_entity_poly.type
_entity_poly.pdbx_seq_one_letter_code
_entity_poly.pdbx_strand_id
1 'polypeptide(L)' 'MEARFSPRQTEIVGLIASGYSDKQIALQLNVSKRTVRTQLERLYATHGLHSRAQAVHIWMRSGQGRSSL' A
#
# COMPACT_ATOMS: atom_id res chain seq x y z
N MET A 1 11.24 9.48 12.25
CA MET A 1 10.16 10.03 11.42
C MET A 1 9.24 8.88 11.07
N GLU A 2 8.10 8.75 11.77
CA GLU A 2 7.19 7.61 11.62
C GLU A 2 6.55 7.64 10.23
N ALA A 3 6.85 6.65 9.39
CA ALA A 3 6.22 6.47 8.08
C ALA A 3 4.79 5.94 8.28
N ARG A 4 3.89 6.81 8.74
CA ARG A 4 2.48 6.48 8.92
C ARG A 4 1.78 6.59 7.57
N PHE A 5 1.15 5.50 7.14
CA PHE A 5 0.45 5.46 5.86
C PHE A 5 -0.97 5.99 6.09
N SER A 6 -1.55 6.67 5.11
CA SER A 6 -2.97 7.03 5.18
C SER A 6 -3.84 5.77 5.20
N PRO A 7 -5.09 5.83 5.68
CA PRO A 7 -5.98 4.66 5.72
C PRO A 7 -6.07 3.93 4.37
N ARG A 8 -6.25 4.68 3.28
CA ARG A 8 -6.32 4.12 1.91
C ARG A 8 -5.00 3.47 1.48
N GLN A 9 -3.87 4.06 1.84
CA GLN A 9 -2.56 3.49 1.55
C GLN A 9 -2.31 2.21 2.35
N THR A 10 -2.73 2.17 3.61
CA THR A 10 -2.69 0.98 4.46
C THR A 10 -3.53 -0.15 3.88
N GLU A 11 -4.76 0.12 3.41
CA GLU A 11 -5.59 -0.87 2.72
C GLU A 11 -4.85 -1.46 1.49
N ILE A 12 -4.31 -0.58 0.64
CA ILE A 12 -3.60 -0.99 -0.58
C ILE A 12 -2.36 -1.82 -0.24
N VAL A 13 -1.53 -1.39 0.71
CA VAL A 13 -0.30 -2.10 1.08
C VAL A 13 -0.59 -3.42 1.79
N GLY A 14 -1.66 -3.48 2.58
CA GLY A 14 -2.14 -4.74 3.17
C GLY A 14 -2.54 -5.76 2.09
N LEU A 15 -3.31 -5.36 1.10
CA LEU A 15 -3.67 -6.22 -0.03
C LEU A 15 -2.43 -6.65 -0.84
N ILE A 16 -1.44 -5.77 -1.02
CA ILE A 16 -0.16 -6.11 -1.65
C ILE A 16 0.58 -7.17 -0.84
N ALA A 17 0.62 -7.03 0.49
CA ALA A 17 1.26 -8.00 1.38
C ALA A 17 0.57 -9.38 1.30
N SER A 18 -0.75 -9.39 1.10
CA SER A 18 -1.54 -10.61 0.87
C SER A 18 -1.40 -11.18 -0.56
N GLY A 19 -0.52 -10.63 -1.40
CA GLY A 19 -0.24 -11.15 -2.74
C GLY A 19 -1.18 -10.66 -3.85
N TYR A 20 -2.01 -9.64 -3.59
CA TYR A 20 -2.96 -9.15 -4.59
C TYR A 20 -2.23 -8.34 -5.69
N SER A 21 -2.63 -8.56 -6.93
CA SER A 21 -2.25 -7.72 -8.07
C SER A 21 -3.04 -6.41 -8.08
N ASP A 22 -2.52 -5.39 -8.78
CA ASP A 22 -3.19 -4.09 -8.92
C ASP A 22 -4.61 -4.21 -9.51
N LYS A 23 -4.87 -5.26 -10.33
CA LYS A 23 -6.21 -5.60 -10.84
C LYS A 23 -7.14 -6.05 -9.71
N GLN A 24 -6.67 -6.95 -8.86
CA GLN A 24 -7.46 -7.49 -7.76
C GLN A 24 -7.68 -6.43 -6.68
N ILE A 25 -6.68 -5.59 -6.40
CA ILE A 25 -6.80 -4.45 -5.49
C ILE A 25 -7.85 -3.46 -6.01
N ALA A 26 -7.79 -3.12 -7.30
CA ALA A 26 -8.76 -2.24 -7.93
C ALA A 26 -10.20 -2.78 -7.78
N LEU A 27 -10.38 -4.08 -8.00
CA LEU A 27 -11.67 -4.74 -7.82
C LEU A 27 -12.13 -4.71 -6.35
N GLN A 28 -11.25 -5.06 -5.41
CA GLN A 28 -11.56 -5.12 -3.99
C GLN A 28 -11.93 -3.74 -3.40
N LEU A 29 -11.27 -2.68 -3.86
CA LEU A 29 -11.50 -1.31 -3.41
C LEU A 29 -12.54 -0.56 -4.26
N ASN A 30 -13.15 -1.22 -5.25
CA ASN A 30 -14.09 -0.63 -6.21
C ASN A 30 -13.56 0.65 -6.89
N VAL A 31 -12.32 0.62 -7.37
CA VAL A 31 -11.66 1.73 -8.09
C VAL A 31 -11.03 1.24 -9.39
N SER A 32 -10.57 2.17 -10.23
CA SER A 32 -9.82 1.80 -11.43
C SER A 32 -8.39 1.34 -11.11
N LYS A 33 -7.80 0.48 -11.95
CA LYS A 33 -6.36 0.16 -11.86
C LYS A 33 -5.47 1.40 -11.91
N ARG A 34 -5.86 2.41 -12.70
CA ARG A 34 -5.14 3.68 -12.79
C ARG A 34 -5.13 4.38 -11.43
N THR A 35 -6.26 4.39 -10.72
CA THR A 35 -6.36 4.94 -9.37
C THR A 35 -5.41 4.23 -8.42
N VAL A 36 -5.33 2.90 -8.44
CA VAL A 36 -4.39 2.14 -7.60
C VAL A 36 -2.94 2.55 -7.90
N ARG A 37 -2.55 2.65 -9.18
CA ARG A 37 -1.19 3.07 -9.58
C ARG A 37 -0.87 4.48 -9.11
N THR A 38 -1.79 5.43 -9.26
CA THR A 38 -1.62 6.80 -8.76
C THR A 38 -1.47 6.84 -7.24
N GLN A 39 -2.22 6.01 -6.50
CA GLN A 39 -2.08 5.92 -5.04
C GLN A 39 -0.71 5.34 -4.65
N LEU A 40 -0.20 4.35 -5.40
CA LEU A 40 1.14 3.79 -5.19
C LEU A 40 2.25 4.77 -5.52
N GLU A 41 2.15 5.50 -6.64
CA GLU A 41 3.10 6.56 -7.01
C GLU A 41 3.19 7.63 -5.91
N ARG A 42 2.05 8.06 -5.38
CA ARG A 42 1.99 9.02 -4.26
C ARG A 42 2.59 8.42 -2.99
N LEU A 43 2.25 7.17 -2.66
CA LEU A 43 2.84 6.46 -1.52
C LEU A 43 4.37 6.40 -1.64
N TYR A 44 4.89 6.06 -2.81
CA TYR A 44 6.32 6.00 -3.07
C TYR A 44 6.98 7.36 -2.92
N ALA A 45 6.43 8.40 -3.54
CA ALA A 45 6.95 9.75 -3.45
C ALA A 45 6.93 10.31 -2.01
N THR A 46 5.83 10.11 -1.28
CA THR A 46 5.67 10.63 0.09
C THR A 46 6.62 9.96 1.08
N HIS A 47 6.91 8.66 0.91
CA HIS A 47 7.71 7.88 1.86
C HIS A 47 9.14 7.59 1.37
N GLY A 48 9.55 8.12 0.22
CA GLY A 48 10.87 7.87 -0.37
C GLY A 48 11.07 6.39 -0.71
N LEU A 49 10.02 5.71 -1.14
CA LEU A 49 10.06 4.28 -1.49
C LEU A 49 10.24 4.12 -2.99
N HIS A 50 10.92 3.04 -3.37
CA HIS A 50 11.28 2.74 -4.75
C HIS A 50 10.60 1.45 -5.25
N SER A 51 9.94 0.68 -4.37
CA SER A 51 9.25 -0.54 -4.78
C SER A 51 8.08 -0.90 -3.87
N ARG A 52 7.15 -1.70 -4.41
CA ARG A 52 6.04 -2.29 -3.63
C ARG A 52 6.54 -3.19 -2.49
N ALA A 53 7.65 -3.90 -2.70
CA ALA A 53 8.25 -4.75 -1.66
C ALA A 53 8.79 -3.90 -0.50
N GLN A 54 9.44 -2.77 -0.82
CA GLN A 54 9.89 -1.81 0.19
C GLN A 54 8.70 -1.20 0.95
N ALA A 55 7.59 -0.91 0.27
CA ALA A 55 6.37 -0.44 0.93
C ALA A 55 5.83 -1.44 1.95
N VAL A 56 5.74 -2.72 1.59
CA VAL A 56 5.32 -3.80 2.52
C VAL A 56 6.29 -3.90 3.70
N HIS A 57 7.60 -3.88 3.45
CA HIS A 57 8.61 -3.96 4.51
C HIS A 57 8.48 -2.81 5.53
N ILE A 58 8.37 -1.57 5.05
CA ILE A 58 8.20 -0.40 5.91
C ILE A 58 6.87 -0.45 6.67
N TRP A 59 5.79 -0.85 6.00
CA TRP A 59 4.48 -1.00 6.64
C TRP A 59 4.49 -2.03 7.77
N MET A 60 5.10 -3.20 7.55
CA MET A 60 5.26 -4.22 8.59
C MET A 60 6.06 -3.70 9.79
N ARG A 61 7.14 -2.96 9.54
CA ARG A 61 7.98 -2.36 10.59
C ARG A 61 7.30 -1.21 11.33
N SER A 62 6.38 -0.50 10.69
CA SER A 62 5.62 0.59 11.30
C SER A 62 4.58 0.12 12.33
N GLY A 63 4.42 -1.20 12.51
CA GLY A 63 3.43 -1.78 13.42
C GLY A 63 2.00 -1.78 12.85
N GLN A 64 1.73 -1.01 11.80
CA GLN A 64 0.43 -0.99 11.09
C GLN A 64 0.12 -2.34 10.42
N GLY A 65 1.14 -3.13 10.10
CA GLY A 65 0.97 -4.49 9.56
C GLY A 65 0.35 -5.52 10.51
N ARG A 66 0.36 -5.26 11.82
CA ARG A 66 -0.20 -6.19 12.83
C ARG A 66 -1.69 -6.01 13.09
N SER A 67 -2.28 -4.89 12.67
CA SER A 67 -3.70 -4.57 12.91
C SER A 67 -4.63 -4.92 11.74
N SER A 68 -4.08 -5.41 10.62
CA SER A 68 -4.85 -5.69 9.39
C SER A 68 -4.71 -7.14 8.89
N LEU A 69 -4.21 -8.05 9.72
CA LEU A 69 -4.24 -9.51 9.47
C LEU A 69 -5.37 -10.16 10.26
#